data_AF-A0A9E3AKN6-F1
#
_entry.id   AF-A0A9E3AKN6-F1
#
_cell.length_a   1.000
_cell.length_b   1.000
_cell.length_c   1.000
_cell.angle_alpha   90.00
_cell.angle_beta   90.00
_cell.angle_gamma   90.00
#
_symmetry.space_group_name_H-M   'P 1'
#
loop_
_entity.id
_entity.type
_entity.pdbx_description
1 polymer ?
#
loop_
_entity_poly.entity_id
_entity_poly.type
_entity_poly.pdbx_seq_one_letter_code
_entity_poly.pdbx_strand_id
1 'polypeptide(L)'
;MAFGDTKYDQALKDAWIAYCDELKHSADDLFRDPIRITSPAERAEAFRYLTQAVAQGFLWAVENETRPQHPWLLGLFNPVKKQAGDKSM
;
A
#
# COMPACT_ATOMS: atom_id res chain seq x y z
N MET A 1 -20.24 -19.27 4.84
CA MET A 1 -18.99 -19.72 4.21
C MET A 1 -17.99 -19.91 5.32
N ALA A 2 -17.61 -21.16 5.59
CA ALA A 2 -16.59 -21.56 6.56
C ALA A 2 -15.23 -21.71 5.85
N PHE A 3 -14.14 -21.62 6.62
CA PHE A 3 -12.81 -21.91 6.09
C PHE A 3 -12.71 -23.40 5.68
N GLY A 4 -12.25 -23.66 4.47
CA GLY A 4 -12.23 -24.99 3.84
C GLY A 4 -13.34 -25.21 2.81
N ASP A 5 -14.27 -24.26 2.66
CA ASP A 5 -15.33 -24.31 1.64
C ASP A 5 -14.76 -24.09 0.23
N THR A 6 -13.60 -23.43 0.10
CA THR A 6 -12.92 -23.25 -1.19
C THR A 6 -11.55 -23.91 -1.19
N LYS A 7 -11.17 -24.52 -2.32
CA LYS A 7 -9.83 -25.07 -2.54
C LYS A 7 -8.71 -24.01 -2.50
N TYR A 8 -9.07 -22.73 -2.47
CA TYR A 8 -8.14 -21.60 -2.46
C TYR A 8 -7.94 -21.01 -1.06
N ASP A 9 -8.72 -21.42 -0.06
CA ASP A 9 -8.72 -20.77 1.26
C ASP A 9 -7.34 -20.76 1.92
N GLN A 10 -6.60 -21.87 1.80
CA GLN A 10 -5.24 -21.96 2.31
C GLN A 10 -4.30 -21.02 1.55
N ALA A 11 -4.36 -21.01 0.21
CA ALA A 11 -3.50 -20.15 -0.61
C ALA A 11 -3.78 -18.65 -0.38
N LEU A 12 -5.05 -18.26 -0.21
CA LEU A 12 -5.42 -16.88 0.11
C LEU A 12 -4.94 -16.47 1.50
N LYS A 13 -5.03 -17.37 2.49
CA LYS A 13 -4.50 -17.14 3.82
C LYS A 13 -2.98 -16.96 3.81
N ASP A 14 -2.26 -17.82 3.10
CA ASP A 14 -0.80 -17.76 2.99
C ASP A 14 -0.35 -16.48 2.27
N ALA A 15 -1.05 -16.09 1.20
CA ALA A 15 -0.80 -14.83 0.50
C ALA A 15 -1.04 -13.61 1.39
N TRP A 16 -2.09 -13.63 2.23
CA TRP A 16 -2.36 -12.55 3.19
C TRP A 16 -1.24 -12.40 4.23
N ILE A 17 -0.73 -13.52 4.75
CA ILE A 17 0.38 -13.52 5.70
C ILE A 17 1.64 -12.95 5.04
N ALA A 18 2.01 -13.45 3.86
CA ALA A 18 3.17 -12.97 3.13
C ALA A 18 3.08 -11.46 2.83
N TYR A 19 1.91 -10.98 2.42
CA TYR A 19 1.66 -9.56 2.21
C TYR A 19 1.90 -8.73 3.48
N CYS A 20 1.40 -9.19 4.63
CA CYS A 20 1.60 -8.49 5.91
C CYS A 20 3.09 -8.47 6.33
N ASP A 21 3.82 -9.55 6.05
CA ASP A 21 5.26 -9.62 6.35
C ASP A 21 6.06 -8.67 5.46
N GLU A 22 5.74 -8.59 4.16
CA GLU A 22 6.34 -7.59 3.26
C GLU A 22 6.00 -6.16 3.69
N LEU A 23 4.74 -5.91 4.06
CA LEU A 23 4.30 -4.61 4.57
C LEU A 23 5.10 -4.20 5.82
N LYS A 24 5.36 -5.15 6.73
CA LYS A 24 6.18 -4.89 7.91
C LYS A 24 7.61 -4.50 7.53
N HIS A 25 8.24 -5.24 6.60
CA HIS A 25 9.60 -4.94 6.14
C HIS A 25 9.70 -3.66 5.33
N SER A 26 8.62 -3.23 4.66
CA SER A 26 8.62 -1.98 3.88
C SER A 26 8.91 -0.73 4.74
N ALA A 27 8.69 -0.78 6.05
CA ALA A 27 9.03 0.31 6.96
C ALA A 27 10.55 0.47 7.16
N ASP A 28 11.34 -0.59 6.93
CA ASP A 28 12.81 -0.54 7.05
C ASP A 28 13.40 0.48 6.06
N ASP A 29 12.73 0.70 4.93
CA ASP A 29 13.10 1.68 3.92
C ASP A 29 13.20 3.08 4.49
N LEU A 30 12.33 3.41 5.44
CA LEU A 30 12.33 4.72 6.08
C LEU A 30 13.63 4.96 6.85
N PHE A 31 14.27 3.91 7.35
CA PHE A 31 15.49 3.99 8.16
C PHE A 31 16.78 3.83 7.37
N ARG A 32 16.72 3.68 6.03
CA ARG A 32 17.92 3.55 5.20
C ARG A 32 18.73 4.84 5.17
N ASP A 33 20.06 4.68 5.13
CA ASP A 33 21.08 5.74 5.18
C ASP A 33 20.92 6.91 4.17
N PRO A 34 20.49 6.71 2.91
CA PRO A 34 20.24 7.84 2.01
C PRO A 34 19.02 8.69 2.38
N ILE A 35 18.12 8.21 3.24
CA ILE A 35 16.93 8.96 3.68
C ILE A 35 17.29 9.81 4.90
N ARG A 36 17.55 11.09 4.63
CA ARG A 36 17.85 12.10 5.67
C ARG A 36 16.57 12.58 6.34
N ILE A 37 16.04 11.78 7.27
CA ILE A 37 15.00 12.21 8.22
C ILE A 37 15.71 12.70 9.48
N THR A 38 15.51 13.96 9.81
CA THR A 38 16.28 14.68 10.85
C THR A 38 15.45 15.01 12.09
N SER A 39 14.12 14.86 12.02
CA SER A 39 13.23 15.13 13.16
C SER A 39 12.18 14.02 13.40
N PRO A 40 11.64 13.91 14.63
CA PRO A 40 10.52 13.01 14.93
C PRO A 40 9.27 13.29 14.09
N ALA A 41 9.02 14.57 13.74
CA ALA A 41 7.89 14.97 12.92
C ALA A 41 8.03 14.44 11.48
N GLU A 42 9.20 14.60 10.86
CA GLU A 42 9.51 14.03 9.55
C GLU A 42 9.39 12.50 9.54
N ARG A 43 9.78 11.84 10.64
CA ARG A 43 9.62 10.38 10.79
C ARG A 43 8.16 9.97 10.79
N ALA A 44 7.32 10.63 11.59
CA ALA A 44 5.88 10.36 11.65
C ALA A 44 5.24 10.58 10.27
N GLU A 45 5.65 11.64 9.58
CA GLU A 45 5.19 11.96 8.23
C GLU A 45 5.58 10.86 7.23
N ALA A 46 6.80 10.33 7.30
CA ALA A 46 7.24 9.22 6.45
C ALA A 46 6.38 7.96 6.63
N PHE A 47 5.97 7.63 7.86
CA PHE A 47 5.01 6.54 8.11
C PHE A 47 3.62 6.85 7.53
N ARG A 48 3.16 8.11 7.64
CA ARG A 48 1.91 8.53 7.00
C ARG A 48 1.97 8.32 5.49
N TYR A 49 3.08 8.69 4.84
CA TYR A 49 3.30 8.42 3.41
C TYR A 49 3.30 6.93 3.07
N LEU A 50 3.99 6.10 3.86
CA LEU A 50 4.00 4.65 3.65
C LEU A 50 2.58 4.07 3.62
N THR A 51 1.74 4.44 4.60
CA THR A 51 0.34 3.97 4.64
C THR A 51 -0.49 4.42 3.44
N GLN A 52 -0.24 5.63 2.93
CA GLN A 52 -0.92 6.12 1.72
C GLN A 52 -0.47 5.39 0.46
N ALA A 53 0.83 5.10 0.35
CA ALA A 53 1.38 4.34 -0.77
C ALA A 53 0.78 2.93 -0.82
N VAL A 54 0.67 2.27 0.34
CA VAL A 54 0.04 0.96 0.48
C VAL A 54 -1.42 0.98 0.03
N ALA A 55 -2.20 1.97 0.48
CA ALA A 55 -3.59 2.11 0.08
C ALA A 55 -3.76 2.35 -1.43
N GLN A 56 -2.85 3.11 -2.05
CA GLN A 56 -2.83 3.34 -3.49
C GLN A 56 -2.46 2.07 -4.26
N GLY A 57 -1.47 1.31 -3.77
CA GLY A 57 -1.08 0.02 -4.34
C GLY A 57 -2.24 -0.97 -4.40
N PHE A 58 -3.05 -1.06 -3.34
CA PHE A 58 -4.26 -1.89 -3.32
C PHE A 58 -5.30 -1.44 -4.36
N LEU A 59 -5.60 -0.13 -4.40
CA LEU A 59 -6.56 0.41 -5.38
C LEU A 59 -6.12 0.08 -6.82
N TRP A 60 -4.83 0.15 -7.09
CA TRP A 60 -4.31 -0.17 -8.41
C TRP A 60 -4.33 -1.69 -8.67
N ALA A 61 -3.55 -2.46 -7.92
CA ALA A 61 -3.29 -3.87 -8.22
C ALA A 61 -4.53 -4.77 -8.03
N VAL A 62 -5.39 -4.46 -7.07
CA VAL A 62 -6.57 -5.29 -6.77
C VAL A 62 -7.81 -4.75 -7.44
N GLU A 63 -8.14 -3.47 -7.25
CA GLU A 63 -9.43 -2.94 -7.71
C GLU A 63 -9.46 -2.62 -9.21
N ASN A 64 -8.33 -2.24 -9.80
CA ASN A 64 -8.28 -1.81 -11.21
C ASN A 64 -7.68 -2.87 -12.14
N GLU A 65 -6.48 -3.39 -11.85
CA GLU A 65 -5.80 -4.35 -12.74
C GLU A 65 -6.55 -5.68 -12.89
N THR A 66 -7.22 -6.16 -11.85
CA THR A 66 -7.94 -7.43 -11.91
C THR A 66 -9.28 -7.34 -12.67
N ARG A 67 -9.74 -6.13 -13.02
CA ARG A 67 -11.04 -5.89 -13.68
C ARG A 67 -10.91 -5.13 -15.01
N PRO A 68 -10.15 -5.65 -15.99
CA PRO A 68 -9.93 -4.95 -17.27
C PRO A 68 -11.21 -4.73 -18.08
N GLN A 69 -12.25 -5.53 -17.82
CA GLN A 69 -13.57 -5.42 -18.46
C GLN A 69 -14.41 -4.25 -17.91
N HIS A 70 -14.04 -3.69 -16.76
CA HIS A 70 -14.76 -2.62 -16.05
C HIS A 70 -13.79 -1.50 -15.64
N PRO A 71 -13.18 -0.79 -16.60
CA PRO A 71 -12.22 0.24 -16.29
C PRO A 71 -12.88 1.42 -15.57
N TRP A 72 -12.22 1.93 -14.53
CA TRP A 72 -12.62 3.14 -13.83
C TRP A 72 -11.41 4.05 -13.58
N LEU A 73 -11.63 5.37 -13.69
CA LEU A 73 -10.60 6.37 -13.38
C LEU A 73 -10.40 6.43 -11.86
N LEU A 74 -9.27 5.89 -11.41
CA LEU A 74 -8.87 5.94 -10.00
C LEU A 74 -8.41 7.36 -9.62
N GLY A 75 -9.04 7.93 -8.58
CA GLY A 75 -8.55 9.12 -7.89
C GLY A 75 -7.35 8.80 -7.01
N LEU A 76 -6.20 8.48 -7.63
CA LEU A 76 -4.98 8.08 -6.93
C LEU A 76 -4.43 9.17 -6.01
N PHE A 77 -4.53 10.44 -6.43
CA PHE A 77 -4.00 11.60 -5.72
C PHE A 77 -5.12 12.52 -5.26
N ASN A 78 -5.01 13.01 -4.03
CA ASN A 78 -5.89 14.05 -3.47
C ASN A 78 -5.18 14.74 -2.30
N PRO A 79 -5.77 15.78 -1.65
CA PRO A 79 -5.10 16.51 -0.57
C PRO A 79 -4.60 15.63 0.59
N VAL A 80 -5.19 14.45 0.80
CA VAL A 80 -4.82 13.51 1.87
C VAL A 80 -4.12 12.23 1.37
N LYS A 81 -3.91 12.08 0.05
CA LYS A 81 -3.19 10.95 -0.59
C LYS A 81 -2.15 11.50 -1.55
N LYS A 82 -0.88 11.43 -1.13
CA LYS A 82 0.24 12.08 -1.78
C LYS A 82 1.23 11.05 -2.34
N GLN A 83 1.89 11.37 -3.45
CA GLN A 83 2.94 10.55 -4.04
C GLN A 83 3.96 11.42 -4.80
N ALA A 84 5.24 11.27 -4.45
CA ALA A 84 6.39 11.73 -5.24
C ALA A 84 6.30 13.18 -5.77
N GLY A 85 5.93 14.13 -4.92
CA GLY A 85 5.85 15.55 -5.31
C GLY A 85 4.65 15.88 -6.19
N ASP A 86 3.54 15.16 -6.00
CA ASP A 86 2.26 15.49 -6.64
C ASP A 86 1.90 16.95 -6.40
N LYS A 87 1.50 17.64 -7.47
CA LYS A 87 1.07 19.04 -7.37
C LYS A 87 -0.21 19.05 -6.55
N SER A 88 -0.19 19.77 -5.42
CA SER A 88 -1.44 20.19 -4.79
C SER A 88 -2.20 21.04 -5.81
N MET A 89 -3.36 20.55 -6.25
CA MET A 89 -4.38 21.42 -6.81
C MET A 89 -4.84 22.42 -5.76
#